data_AF-A0A2N3FC15-F1
#
_entry.id   AF-A0A2N3FC15-F1
#
_cell.length_a   1.000
_cell.length_b   1.000
_cell.length_c   1.000
_cell.angle_alpha   90.00
_cell.angle_beta   90.00
_cell.angle_gamma   90.00
#
_symmetry.space_group_name_H-M   'P 1'
#
loop_
_entity.id
_entity.type
_entity.pdbx_description
1 polymer ?
#
loop_
_entity_poly.entity_id
_entity_poly.type
_entity_poly.pdbx_seq_one_letter_code
_entity_poly.pdbx_strand_id
1 'polypeptide(L)'
;NTVFLIIILVWIQTGFAMVILSAAIKGVPIEMNEAASLDGANAWQRFWSITVPAIRPTIVVVLTTITIASLKVYDIVRTLTQGRDSTDIVANKMYVLSFVEGRESLGASLAVILFIFVIPIVIYNVRSLNKVKETR
;
A
#
# COMPACT_ATOMS: atom_id res chain seq x y z
N ASN A 1 2.76 18.96 -12.27
CA ASN A 1 1.51 18.31 -11.82
C ASN A 1 1.71 17.07 -10.95
N THR A 2 2.83 16.33 -11.05
CA THR A 2 3.05 15.08 -10.29
C THR A 2 2.87 15.19 -8.77
N VAL A 3 3.33 16.29 -8.16
CA VAL A 3 3.20 16.51 -6.70
C VAL A 3 1.73 16.49 -6.25
N PHE A 4 0.83 17.12 -7.01
CA PHE A 4 -0.60 17.09 -6.70
C PHE A 4 -1.19 15.68 -6.81
N LEU A 5 -0.77 14.89 -7.80
CA LEU A 5 -1.19 13.50 -7.93
C LEU A 5 -0.72 12.65 -6.73
N ILE A 6 0.50 12.90 -6.25
CA ILE A 6 1.04 12.24 -5.04
C ILE A 6 0.21 12.61 -3.82
N ILE A 7 -0.13 13.90 -3.64
CA ILE A 7 -0.95 14.35 -2.50
C ILE A 7 -2.33 13.67 -2.52
N ILE A 8 -2.98 13.58 -3.68
CA ILE A 8 -4.28 12.92 -3.82
C ILE A 8 -4.16 11.42 -3.53
N LEU A 9 -3.12 10.76 -4.05
CA LEU A 9 -2.85 9.35 -3.75
C LEU A 9 -2.66 9.15 -2.24
N VAL A 10 -1.85 9.97 -1.59
CA VAL A 10 -1.63 9.91 -0.14
C VAL A 10 -2.95 10.07 0.60
N TRP A 11 -3.76 11.08 0.25
CA TRP A 11 -5.06 11.31 0.87
C TRP A 11 -5.98 10.09 0.82
N ILE A 12 -6.14 9.48 -0.36
CA ILE A 12 -6.97 8.29 -0.55
C ILE A 12 -6.44 7.12 0.28
N GLN A 13 -5.12 6.92 0.25
CA GLN A 13 -4.49 5.79 0.94
C GLN A 13 -4.42 5.97 2.45
N THR A 14 -4.39 7.21 2.95
CA THR A 14 -4.46 7.51 4.38
C THR A 14 -5.77 6.99 4.97
N GLY A 15 -6.91 7.18 4.29
CA GLY A 15 -8.19 6.65 4.76
C GLY A 15 -8.18 5.12 4.93
N PHE A 16 -7.66 4.41 3.92
CA PHE A 16 -7.48 2.96 3.95
C PHE A 16 -6.56 2.52 5.11
N ALA A 17 -5.37 3.12 5.20
CA ALA A 17 -4.38 2.79 6.23
C ALA A 17 -4.91 3.03 7.64
N MET A 18 -5.59 4.17 7.86
CA MET A 18 -6.16 4.54 9.15
C MET A 18 -7.14 3.50 9.66
N VAL A 19 -8.07 3.03 8.83
CA VAL A 19 -9.08 2.03 9.24
C VAL A 19 -8.42 0.73 9.70
N ILE A 20 -7.49 0.22 8.90
CA ILE A 20 -6.85 -1.08 9.17
C ILE A 20 -5.88 -1.00 10.34
N LEU A 21 -5.03 0.04 10.39
CA LEU A 21 -4.07 0.21 11.47
C LEU A 21 -4.77 0.50 12.80
N SER A 22 -5.87 1.27 12.81
CA SER A 22 -6.64 1.53 14.02
C SER A 22 -7.26 0.26 14.59
N ALA A 23 -7.79 -0.62 13.72
CA ALA A 23 -8.32 -1.92 14.15
C ALA A 23 -7.22 -2.80 14.76
N ALA A 24 -6.02 -2.82 14.17
CA ALA A 24 -4.90 -3.59 14.69
C ALA A 24 -4.37 -3.04 16.02
N ILE A 25 -4.24 -1.71 16.16
CA ILE A 25 -3.81 -1.08 17.42
C ILE A 25 -4.78 -1.39 18.56
N LYS A 26 -6.09 -1.35 18.30
CA LYS A 26 -7.12 -1.72 19.29
C LYS A 26 -7.06 -3.19 19.71
N GLY A 27 -6.48 -4.06 18.89
CA GLY A 27 -6.28 -5.47 19.21
C GLY A 27 -5.04 -5.76 20.05
N VAL A 28 -4.20 -4.76 20.36
CA VAL A 28 -3.02 -4.94 21.21
C VAL A 28 -3.46 -5.12 22.67
N PRO A 29 -3.00 -6.19 23.38
CA PRO A 29 -3.38 -6.42 24.78
C PRO A 29 -3.06 -5.22 25.68
N ILE A 30 -4.03 -4.80 26.48
CA ILE A 30 -3.89 -3.67 27.41
C ILE A 30 -2.86 -4.01 28.51
N GLU A 31 -2.84 -5.27 28.97
CA GLU A 31 -1.95 -5.79 30.01
C GLU A 31 -0.46 -5.51 29.71
N MET A 32 -0.03 -5.64 28.45
CA MET A 32 1.36 -5.33 28.05
C MET A 32 1.68 -3.84 28.21
N ASN A 33 0.72 -2.96 27.94
CA ASN A 33 0.89 -1.52 28.09
C ASN A 33 0.84 -1.07 29.55
N GLU A 34 0.06 -1.76 30.39
CA GLU A 34 -0.02 -1.54 31.82
C GLU A 34 1.25 -2.00 32.54
N ALA A 35 1.76 -3.19 32.21
CA ALA A 35 3.04 -3.69 32.75
C ALA A 35 4.19 -2.72 32.45
N ALA A 36 4.32 -2.28 31.18
CA ALA A 36 5.32 -1.28 30.82
C ALA A 36 5.10 0.08 31.50
N SER A 37 3.86 0.40 31.92
CA SER A 37 3.59 1.57 32.73
C SER A 37 4.14 1.48 34.13
N LEU A 38 4.00 0.30 34.74
CA LEU A 38 4.55 0.00 36.05
C LEU A 38 6.08 0.02 36.01
N ASP A 39 6.68 -0.37 34.89
CA ASP A 39 8.12 -0.29 34.62
C ASP A 39 8.62 1.13 34.29
N GLY A 40 7.74 2.15 34.32
CA GLY A 40 8.10 3.56 34.10
C GLY A 40 8.29 3.96 32.64
N ALA A 41 7.89 3.14 31.66
CA ALA A 41 7.99 3.49 30.25
C ALA A 41 7.04 4.63 29.89
N ASN A 42 7.52 5.64 29.16
CA ASN A 42 6.67 6.74 28.66
C ASN A 42 5.85 6.33 27.42
N ALA A 43 4.88 7.15 27.02
CA ALA A 43 3.97 6.82 25.91
C ALA A 43 4.69 6.57 24.57
N TRP A 44 5.77 7.31 24.28
CA TRP A 44 6.55 7.14 23.06
C TRP A 44 7.32 5.82 23.05
N GLN A 45 7.90 5.45 24.18
CA GLN A 45 8.57 4.16 24.38
C GLN A 45 7.57 3.00 24.21
N ARG A 46 6.38 3.09 24.82
CA ARG A 46 5.34 2.05 24.66
C ARG A 46 4.88 1.92 23.22
N PHE A 47 4.70 3.03 22.51
CA PHE A 47 4.31 3.00 21.10
C PHE A 47 5.34 2.26 20.23
N TRP A 48 6.62 2.61 20.33
CA TRP A 48 7.66 2.00 19.49
C TRP A 48 8.11 0.61 19.93
N SER A 49 8.06 0.31 21.23
CA SER A 49 8.53 -0.97 21.77
C SER A 49 7.44 -2.03 21.91
N ILE A 50 6.16 -1.62 21.99
CA ILE A 50 5.03 -2.55 22.19
C ILE A 50 4.06 -2.46 21.03
N THR A 51 3.45 -1.30 20.81
CA THR A 51 2.37 -1.15 19.81
C THR A 51 2.85 -1.45 18.40
N VAL A 52 3.91 -0.77 17.94
CA VAL A 52 4.45 -0.93 16.58
C VAL A 52 4.90 -2.38 16.34
N PRO A 53 5.71 -3.03 17.21
CA PRO A 53 6.08 -4.43 17.06
C PRO A 53 4.90 -5.39 17.03
N ALA A 54 3.88 -5.18 17.88
CA ALA A 54 2.69 -6.03 17.95
C ALA A 54 1.87 -5.99 16.65
N ILE A 55 1.78 -4.82 16.01
CA ILE A 55 1.02 -4.64 14.75
C ILE A 55 1.88 -4.72 13.49
N ARG A 56 3.19 -5.03 13.60
CA ARG A 56 4.12 -5.13 12.46
C ARG A 56 3.55 -5.90 11.28
N PRO A 57 2.89 -7.06 11.45
CA PRO A 57 2.37 -7.77 10.30
C PRO A 57 1.28 -7.02 9.57
N THR A 58 0.41 -6.31 10.29
CA THR A 58 -0.61 -5.44 9.70
C THR A 58 0.02 -4.26 8.97
N ILE A 59 1.08 -3.65 9.53
CA ILE A 59 1.84 -2.58 8.86
C ILE A 59 2.40 -3.09 7.52
N VAL A 60 3.01 -4.28 7.50
CA VAL A 60 3.55 -4.88 6.27
C VAL A 60 2.43 -5.05 5.23
N VAL A 61 1.27 -5.59 5.64
CA VAL A 61 0.12 -5.75 4.74
C VAL A 61 -0.32 -4.41 4.15
N VAL A 62 -0.55 -3.39 4.98
CA VAL A 62 -0.96 -2.05 4.54
C VAL A 62 0.06 -1.45 3.57
N LEU A 63 1.35 -1.50 3.91
CA LEU A 63 2.42 -0.98 3.06
C LEU A 63 2.48 -1.69 1.70
N THR A 64 2.39 -3.01 1.68
CA THR A 64 2.37 -3.77 0.41
C THR A 64 1.14 -3.43 -0.43
N THR A 65 -0.04 -3.30 0.17
CA THR A 65 -1.26 -2.93 -0.56
C THR A 65 -1.15 -1.54 -1.17
N ILE A 66 -0.65 -0.56 -0.40
CA ILE A 66 -0.42 0.80 -0.89
C ILE A 66 0.63 0.81 -2.02
N THR A 67 1.67 -0.01 -1.90
CA THR A 67 2.70 -0.14 -2.94
C THR A 67 2.10 -0.69 -4.25
N ILE A 68 1.30 -1.75 -4.17
CA ILE A 68 0.61 -2.34 -5.34
C ILE A 68 -0.32 -1.30 -5.98
N ALA A 69 -1.09 -0.58 -5.17
CA ALA A 69 -2.01 0.44 -5.67
C ALA A 69 -1.26 1.62 -6.33
N SER A 70 -0.11 2.02 -5.79
CA SER A 70 0.73 3.08 -6.36
C SER A 70 1.29 2.71 -7.73
N LEU A 71 1.68 1.44 -7.94
CA LEU A 71 2.12 0.94 -9.25
C LEU A 71 1.01 0.96 -10.32
N LYS A 72 -0.25 0.96 -9.87
CA LYS A 72 -1.45 0.92 -10.71
C LYS A 72 -2.24 2.23 -10.66
N VAL A 73 -1.60 3.36 -10.37
CA VAL A 73 -2.24 4.68 -10.17
C VAL A 73 -2.87 5.31 -11.44
N TYR A 74 -3.46 4.47 -12.29
CA TYR A 74 -4.14 4.79 -13.53
C TYR A 74 -5.32 5.74 -13.31
N ASP A 75 -6.18 5.44 -12.34
CA ASP A 75 -7.42 6.19 -12.14
C ASP A 75 -7.16 7.68 -11.91
N ILE A 76 -6.17 8.00 -11.07
CA ILE A 76 -5.79 9.38 -10.74
C ILE A 76 -5.11 10.05 -11.96
N VAL A 77 -4.14 9.38 -12.59
CA VAL A 77 -3.39 9.95 -13.71
C VAL A 77 -4.31 10.22 -14.91
N ARG A 78 -5.14 9.24 -15.28
CA ARG A 78 -6.06 9.34 -16.43
C ARG A 78 -7.11 10.43 -16.22
N THR A 79 -7.71 10.49 -15.03
CA THR A 79 -8.80 11.44 -14.75
C THR A 79 -8.30 12.89 -14.73
N LEU A 80 -7.14 13.14 -14.13
CA LEU A 80 -6.68 14.50 -13.88
C LEU A 80 -5.75 15.05 -14.95
N THR A 81 -4.89 14.21 -15.52
CA THR A 81 -3.81 14.67 -16.41
C THR A 81 -3.80 13.97 -17.76
N GLN A 82 -4.46 12.82 -17.89
CA GLN A 82 -4.41 11.96 -19.07
C GLN A 82 -2.98 11.56 -19.49
N GLY A 83 -2.01 11.67 -18.58
CA GLY A 83 -0.58 11.45 -18.85
C GLY A 83 0.18 12.68 -19.40
N ARG A 84 -0.44 13.86 -19.45
CA ARG A 84 0.22 15.10 -19.88
C ARG A 84 1.16 15.65 -18.80
N ASP A 85 2.02 16.61 -19.16
CA ASP A 85 2.97 17.24 -18.22
C ASP A 85 3.90 16.25 -17.50
N SER A 86 4.36 15.24 -18.22
CA SER A 86 5.30 14.22 -17.72
C SER A 86 4.77 13.40 -16.53
N THR A 87 3.45 13.24 -16.41
CA THR A 87 2.80 12.38 -15.40
C THR A 87 2.42 10.99 -15.93
N ASP A 88 2.80 10.68 -17.17
CA ASP A 88 2.40 9.44 -17.82
C ASP A 88 2.99 8.20 -17.13
N ILE A 89 2.18 7.15 -17.03
CA ILE A 89 2.52 5.89 -16.37
C ILE A 89 2.20 4.71 -17.29
N VAL A 90 2.85 3.57 -17.04
CA VAL A 90 2.68 2.34 -17.84
C VAL A 90 1.20 1.94 -17.97
N ALA A 91 0.43 2.04 -16.88
CA ALA A 91 -0.98 1.69 -16.89
C ALA A 91 -1.84 2.63 -17.77
N ASN A 92 -1.49 3.92 -17.85
CA ASN A 92 -2.16 4.87 -18.75
C ASN A 92 -1.79 4.61 -20.21
N LYS A 93 -0.50 4.33 -20.50
CA LYS A 93 -0.05 3.93 -21.84
C LYS A 93 -0.73 2.66 -22.34
N MET A 94 -0.87 1.66 -21.46
CA MET A 94 -1.61 0.43 -21.78
C MET A 94 -3.03 0.75 -22.24
N TYR A 95 -3.75 1.62 -21.51
CA TYR A 95 -5.09 2.02 -21.89
C TYR A 95 -5.13 2.76 -23.23
N VAL A 96 -4.24 3.74 -23.43
CA VAL A 96 -4.18 4.51 -24.69
C VAL A 96 -3.90 3.61 -25.88
N LEU A 97 -2.91 2.72 -25.77
CA LEU A 97 -2.55 1.80 -26.85
C LEU A 97 -3.69 0.84 -27.18
N SER A 98 -4.32 0.23 -26.18
CA SER A 98 -5.41 -0.74 -26.41
C SER A 98 -6.68 -0.08 -26.93
N PHE A 99 -7.13 1.00 -26.28
CA PHE A 99 -8.50 1.51 -26.45
C PHE A 99 -8.60 2.82 -27.24
N VAL A 100 -7.52 3.56 -27.40
CA VAL A 100 -7.52 4.84 -28.15
C VAL A 100 -6.85 4.65 -29.51
N GLU A 101 -5.71 3.98 -29.56
CA GLU A 101 -4.95 3.76 -30.80
C GLU A 101 -5.32 2.46 -31.53
N GLY A 102 -6.10 1.57 -30.92
CA GLY A 102 -6.46 0.27 -31.49
C GLY A 102 -5.29 -0.73 -31.60
N ARG A 103 -4.18 -0.48 -30.90
CA ARG A 103 -2.97 -1.31 -30.87
C ARG A 103 -3.00 -2.28 -29.70
N GLU A 104 -4.03 -3.14 -29.69
CA GLU A 104 -4.34 -4.04 -28.58
C GLU A 104 -3.18 -4.98 -28.20
N SER A 105 -2.43 -5.48 -29.18
CA SER A 105 -1.29 -6.38 -28.92
C SER A 105 -0.17 -5.70 -28.13
N LEU A 106 0.09 -4.41 -28.40
CA LEU A 106 1.07 -3.64 -27.64
C LEU A 106 0.56 -3.33 -26.23
N GLY A 107 -0.71 -2.94 -26.10
CA GLY A 107 -1.32 -2.74 -24.78
C GLY A 107 -1.30 -4.02 -23.94
N ALA A 108 -1.62 -5.18 -24.54
CA ALA A 108 -1.54 -6.48 -23.88
C ALA A 108 -0.11 -6.81 -23.42
N SER A 109 0.92 -6.50 -24.22
CA SER A 109 2.31 -6.70 -23.82
C SER A 109 2.71 -5.87 -22.59
N LEU A 110 2.26 -4.61 -22.51
CA LEU A 110 2.48 -3.75 -21.34
C LEU A 110 1.74 -4.27 -20.11
N ALA A 111 0.53 -4.82 -20.29
CA ALA A 111 -0.23 -5.44 -19.20
C ALA A 111 0.54 -6.62 -18.57
N VAL A 112 1.13 -7.48 -19.41
CA VAL A 112 1.95 -8.62 -18.95
C VAL A 112 3.20 -8.13 -18.22
N ILE A 113 3.89 -7.12 -18.73
CA ILE A 113 5.07 -6.54 -18.06
C ILE A 113 4.68 -6.00 -16.68
N LEU A 114 3.59 -5.22 -16.60
CA LEU A 114 3.11 -4.67 -15.34
C LEU A 114 2.68 -5.77 -14.36
N PHE A 115 2.10 -6.86 -14.86
CA PHE A 115 1.77 -8.03 -14.05
C PHE A 115 3.03 -8.69 -13.45
N ILE A 116 4.09 -8.86 -14.24
CA ILE A 116 5.38 -9.40 -13.77
C ILE A 116 5.95 -8.56 -12.63
N PHE A 117 5.85 -7.23 -12.69
CA PHE A 117 6.30 -6.35 -11.60
C PHE A 117 5.46 -6.47 -10.32
N VAL A 118 4.18 -6.80 -10.44
CA VAL A 118 3.27 -6.92 -9.28
C VAL A 118 3.43 -8.28 -8.57
N ILE A 119 3.76 -9.35 -9.29
CA ILE A 119 3.90 -10.72 -8.74
C ILE A 119 4.81 -10.78 -7.50
N PRO A 120 6.06 -10.26 -7.52
CA PRO A 120 6.94 -10.34 -6.35
C PRO A 120 6.35 -9.71 -5.09
N ILE A 121 5.60 -8.61 -5.26
CA ILE A 121 4.98 -7.88 -4.16
C ILE A 121 3.83 -8.69 -3.56
N VAL A 122 3.02 -9.32 -4.42
CA VAL A 122 1.94 -10.21 -3.98
C VAL A 122 2.49 -11.44 -3.27
N ILE A 123 3.54 -12.07 -3.81
CA ILE A 123 4.21 -13.21 -3.17
C ILE A 123 4.74 -12.81 -1.79
N TYR A 124 5.39 -11.65 -1.69
CA TYR A 124 5.88 -11.13 -0.43
C TYR A 124 4.74 -10.89 0.58
N ASN A 125 3.63 -10.29 0.15
CA ASN A 125 2.44 -10.08 0.98
C ASN A 125 1.85 -11.40 1.51
N VAL A 126 1.65 -12.39 0.63
CA VAL A 126 1.11 -13.71 1.00
C VAL A 126 2.03 -14.44 1.97
N ARG A 127 3.35 -14.42 1.73
CA ARG A 127 4.33 -15.01 2.66
C ARG A 127 4.31 -14.32 4.02
N SER A 128 4.16 -13.00 4.05
CA SER A 128 4.03 -12.26 5.30
C SER A 128 2.78 -12.68 6.07
N LEU A 129 1.64 -12.84 5.38
CA LEU A 129 0.39 -13.30 6.00
C LEU A 129 0.50 -14.71 6.58
N ASN A 130 1.18 -15.62 5.88
CA ASN A 130 1.35 -16.99 6.35
C ASN A 130 2.19 -17.08 7.63
N LYS A 131 3.27 -16.29 7.75
CA LYS A 131 4.07 -16.22 8.97
C LYS A 131 3.28 -15.78 10.20
N VAL A 132 2.24 -14.96 10.02
CA VAL A 132 1.37 -14.51 11.13
C VAL A 132 0.47 -15.63 11.63
N LYS A 133 -0.03 -16.47 10.71
CA LYS A 133 -0.90 -17.59 11.05
C LYS A 133 -0.14 -18.68 11.79
N GLU A 134 1.14 -18.88 11.50
CA GLU A 134 1.99 -19.87 12.16
C GLU A 134 2.36 -19.49 13.60
N THR A 135 2.30 -18.21 13.95
CA THR A 135 2.63 -17.68 15.29
C THR A 135 1.43 -17.58 16.25
N ARG A 136 0.22 -17.90 15.79
CA ARG A 136 -1.02 -17.93 16.59
C ARG A 136 -1.42 -19.36 16.88
#